data_AF-A0A1V4QU63-F1
#
_entry.id   AF-A0A1V4QU63-F1
#
_cell.length_a   1.000
_cell.length_b   1.000
_cell.length_c   1.000
_cell.angle_alpha   90.00
_cell.angle_beta   90.00
_cell.angle_gamma   90.00
#
_symmetry.space_group_name_H-M   'P 1'
#
loop_
_entity.id
_entity.type
_entity.pdbx_description
1 polymer ?
#
loop_
_entity_poly.entity_id
_entity_poly.type
_entity_poly.pdbx_seq_one_letter_code
_entity_poly.pdbx_strand_id
1 'polypeptide(L)'
;MEADIGFAVDAMALKCGGGSNTERLIKYARIVELMGLAAKGFKITRPLEGDLKIADVSATEVATNAGIPTVGVTVRLENGVSFHGATPLGTSAGTDEAIHLVDSTIEKCPATEKYPELFDFDADNKTYKFKKEVTSDVVAGKHDEELSELWRRALRYGGKGCLNAVENVEKHIAPLFVGKTLGEVGSLVDVDKQLLALERKLAVERGKLPENAEKDQQIAVMQRKANLGMNAILSCSLALGRLVAAREGVELPDILRQMEGNIDRDALYSVDGK
;
A
#
# COMPACT_ATOMS: atom_id res chain seq x y z
N MET A 1 6.26 -11.91 -4.66
CA MET A 1 5.76 -10.59 -5.05
C MET A 1 6.80 -9.79 -5.80
N GLU A 2 7.91 -9.33 -5.19
CA GLU A 2 8.95 -8.65 -5.99
C GLU A 2 9.57 -9.57 -7.04
N ALA A 3 9.65 -10.88 -6.76
CA ALA A 3 10.04 -11.89 -7.75
C ALA A 3 9.09 -11.93 -8.96
N ASP A 4 7.77 -11.81 -8.73
CA ASP A 4 6.77 -11.83 -9.79
C ASP A 4 6.83 -10.54 -10.63
N ILE A 5 7.05 -9.39 -9.98
CA ILE A 5 7.24 -8.09 -10.66
C ILE A 5 8.58 -8.06 -11.41
N GLY A 6 9.67 -8.53 -10.81
CA GLY A 6 10.98 -8.61 -11.46
C GLY A 6 10.96 -9.53 -12.67
N PHE A 7 10.27 -10.67 -12.57
CA PHE A 7 10.02 -11.56 -13.71
C PHE A 7 9.13 -10.89 -14.78
N ALA A 8 8.12 -10.12 -14.36
CA ALA A 8 7.25 -9.38 -15.26
C ALA A 8 8.01 -8.42 -16.16
N VAL A 9 8.87 -7.57 -15.60
CA VAL A 9 9.56 -6.53 -16.37
C VAL A 9 10.88 -7.00 -17.00
N ASP A 10 11.08 -8.33 -17.11
CA ASP A 10 12.32 -8.94 -17.60
C ASP A 10 13.57 -8.37 -16.90
N ALA A 11 13.46 -8.11 -15.59
CA ALA A 11 14.58 -7.58 -14.83
C ALA A 11 15.65 -8.68 -14.71
N MET A 12 16.72 -8.52 -15.49
CA MET A 12 17.92 -9.39 -15.46
C MET A 12 18.59 -9.46 -14.07
N ALA A 13 18.21 -8.57 -13.15
CA ALA A 13 18.59 -8.61 -11.74
C ALA A 13 17.49 -8.00 -10.86
N LEU A 14 17.14 -8.68 -9.77
CA LEU A 14 16.28 -8.14 -8.70
C LEU A 14 17.12 -7.75 -7.48
N LYS A 15 17.12 -6.46 -7.13
CA LYS A 15 17.69 -6.00 -5.86
C LYS A 15 16.63 -6.12 -4.77
N CYS A 16 16.74 -7.14 -3.91
CA CYS A 16 15.85 -7.23 -2.74
C CYS A 16 16.46 -6.43 -1.59
N GLY A 17 15.70 -5.43 -1.10
CA GLY A 17 16.01 -4.67 0.11
C GLY A 17 15.90 -5.57 1.32
N GLY A 18 16.98 -5.70 2.09
CA GLY A 18 17.03 -6.60 3.24
C GLY A 18 18.47 -6.86 3.65
N GLY A 19 18.73 -6.74 4.95
CA GLY A 19 20.04 -7.04 5.53
C GLY A 19 20.35 -8.54 5.61
N SER A 20 19.32 -9.39 5.51
CA SER A 20 19.47 -10.86 5.58
C SER A 20 19.47 -11.50 4.19
N ASN A 21 20.52 -12.28 3.91
CA ASN A 21 20.72 -12.95 2.62
C ASN A 21 19.61 -13.97 2.27
N THR A 22 18.93 -14.53 3.26
CA THR A 22 17.92 -15.58 3.07
C THR A 22 16.72 -15.12 2.24
N GLU A 23 16.29 -13.87 2.40
CA GLU A 23 15.13 -13.35 1.64
C GLU A 23 15.46 -13.16 0.15
N ARG A 24 16.68 -12.70 -0.15
CA ARG A 24 17.18 -12.64 -1.53
C ARG A 24 17.16 -14.02 -2.16
N LEU A 25 17.65 -15.04 -1.44
CA LEU A 25 17.66 -16.42 -1.92
C LEU A 25 16.26 -16.95 -2.21
N ILE A 26 15.28 -16.70 -1.33
CA ILE A 26 13.88 -17.13 -1.55
C ILE A 26 13.29 -16.43 -2.78
N LYS A 27 13.52 -15.12 -2.93
CA LYS A 27 13.02 -14.36 -4.08
C LYS A 27 13.68 -14.79 -5.38
N TYR A 28 14.99 -15.03 -5.40
CA TYR A 28 15.70 -15.58 -6.56
C TYR A 28 15.25 -17.00 -6.89
N ALA A 29 15.08 -17.87 -5.90
CA ALA A 29 14.54 -19.21 -6.09
C ALA A 29 13.14 -19.15 -6.72
N ARG A 30 12.29 -18.21 -6.26
CA ARG A 30 10.98 -17.98 -6.87
C ARG A 30 11.09 -17.52 -8.32
N ILE A 31 11.99 -16.62 -8.67
CA ILE A 31 12.21 -16.23 -10.08
C ILE A 31 12.61 -17.44 -10.92
N VAL A 32 13.56 -18.25 -10.46
CA VAL A 32 13.99 -19.47 -11.17
C VAL A 32 12.83 -20.46 -11.36
N GLU A 33 12.00 -20.62 -10.33
CA GLU A 33 10.78 -21.43 -10.41
C GLU A 33 9.80 -20.87 -11.47
N LEU A 34 9.52 -19.56 -11.45
CA LEU A 34 8.65 -18.89 -12.42
C LEU A 34 9.17 -19.08 -13.86
N MET A 35 10.47 -18.88 -14.08
CA MET A 35 11.11 -19.14 -15.37
C MET A 35 10.96 -20.60 -15.80
N GLY A 36 11.13 -21.55 -14.88
CA GLY A 36 10.95 -22.97 -15.15
C GLY A 36 9.50 -23.37 -15.48
N LEU A 37 8.51 -22.73 -14.85
CA LEU A 37 7.09 -22.90 -15.17
C LEU A 37 6.76 -22.32 -16.54
N ALA A 38 7.23 -21.10 -16.82
CA ALA A 38 7.05 -20.44 -18.10
C ALA A 38 7.68 -21.22 -19.26
N ALA A 39 8.89 -21.76 -19.08
CA ALA A 39 9.56 -22.61 -20.07
C ALA A 39 8.78 -23.90 -20.40
N LYS A 40 7.92 -24.36 -19.48
CA LYS A 40 7.02 -25.51 -19.69
C LYS A 40 5.66 -25.11 -20.26
N GLY A 41 5.43 -23.82 -20.54
CA GLY A 41 4.13 -23.29 -20.95
C GLY A 41 3.06 -23.34 -19.86
N PHE A 42 3.46 -23.48 -18.58
CA PHE A 42 2.52 -23.54 -17.46
C PHE A 42 2.08 -22.14 -17.05
N LYS A 43 0.76 -21.92 -17.00
CA LYS A 43 0.15 -20.68 -16.48
C LYS A 43 -0.18 -20.84 -15.00
N ILE A 44 0.23 -19.86 -14.20
CA ILE A 44 -0.01 -19.77 -12.76
C ILE A 44 -1.40 -19.17 -12.52
N THR A 45 -1.75 -18.16 -13.30
CA THR A 45 -3.04 -17.48 -13.19
C THR A 45 -4.13 -18.39 -13.72
N ARG A 46 -5.13 -18.67 -12.87
CA ARG A 46 -6.33 -19.41 -13.25
C ARG A 46 -7.39 -18.41 -13.74
N PRO A 47 -7.89 -18.55 -14.98
CA PRO A 47 -8.97 -17.71 -15.47
C PRO A 47 -10.20 -17.82 -14.56
N LEU A 48 -10.88 -16.69 -14.36
CA LEU A 48 -12.17 -16.67 -13.66
C LEU A 48 -13.30 -16.97 -14.64
N GLU A 49 -14.30 -17.71 -14.17
CA GLU A 49 -15.53 -17.97 -14.93
C GLU A 49 -16.65 -17.06 -14.43
N GLY A 50 -17.28 -16.33 -15.36
CA GLY A 50 -18.38 -15.41 -15.07
C GLY A 50 -17.97 -14.05 -14.50
N ASP A 51 -18.95 -13.17 -14.35
CA ASP A 51 -18.76 -11.83 -13.78
C ASP A 51 -19.09 -11.85 -12.28
N LEU A 52 -18.07 -12.15 -11.48
CA LEU A 52 -18.15 -12.32 -10.03
C LEU A 52 -18.10 -10.98 -9.31
N LYS A 53 -18.62 -10.93 -8.09
CA LYS A 53 -18.48 -9.77 -7.20
C LYS A 53 -17.32 -9.91 -6.22
N ILE A 54 -16.67 -8.78 -5.92
CA ILE A 54 -15.76 -8.66 -4.78
C ILE A 54 -16.60 -8.70 -3.50
N ALA A 55 -16.44 -9.77 -2.72
CA ALA A 55 -17.13 -9.96 -1.46
C ALA A 55 -16.42 -9.26 -0.28
N ASP A 56 -15.09 -9.21 -0.31
CA ASP A 56 -14.29 -8.61 0.76
C ASP A 56 -12.96 -8.04 0.24
N VAL A 57 -12.51 -6.95 0.88
CA VAL A 57 -11.16 -6.40 0.75
C VAL A 57 -10.67 -6.12 2.16
N SER A 58 -9.77 -6.96 2.65
CA SER A 58 -9.24 -6.91 4.02
C SER A 58 -7.73 -6.78 4.02
N ALA A 59 -7.18 -6.26 5.12
CA ALA A 59 -5.74 -6.09 5.27
C ALA A 59 -5.23 -6.62 6.62
N THR A 60 -3.97 -7.03 6.64
CA THR A 60 -3.29 -7.52 7.85
C THR A 60 -1.84 -7.07 7.84
N GLU A 61 -1.22 -7.05 9.02
CA GLU A 61 0.25 -6.93 9.10
C GLU A 61 0.87 -8.28 8.71
N VAL A 62 1.67 -8.26 7.64
CA VAL A 62 2.47 -9.42 7.22
C VAL A 62 3.93 -9.19 7.57
N ALA A 63 4.58 -10.21 8.12
CA ALA A 63 5.97 -10.10 8.53
C ALA A 63 6.91 -9.98 7.32
N THR A 64 7.83 -9.02 7.37
CA THR A 64 8.98 -9.00 6.46
C THR A 64 10.15 -9.81 7.05
N ASN A 65 11.15 -10.12 6.22
CA ASN A 65 12.38 -10.77 6.66
C ASN A 65 13.18 -9.99 7.73
N ALA A 66 12.95 -8.68 7.85
CA ALA A 66 13.58 -7.82 8.84
C ALA A 66 12.90 -7.89 10.21
N GLY A 67 11.85 -8.71 10.36
CA GLY A 67 11.03 -8.77 11.57
C GLY A 67 10.17 -7.51 11.78
N ILE A 68 10.05 -6.68 10.74
CA ILE A 68 9.23 -5.47 10.72
C ILE A 68 7.97 -5.79 9.89
N PRO A 69 6.75 -5.50 10.37
CA PRO A 69 5.55 -5.75 9.60
C PRO A 69 5.43 -4.80 8.40
N THR A 70 4.66 -5.23 7.42
CA THR A 70 4.17 -4.39 6.33
C THR A 70 2.71 -4.75 6.03
N VAL A 71 2.05 -3.98 5.16
CA VAL A 71 0.65 -4.23 4.82
C VAL A 71 0.56 -5.40 3.84
N GLY A 72 -0.27 -6.37 4.17
CA GLY A 72 -0.74 -7.41 3.26
C GLY A 72 -2.25 -7.29 3.05
N VAL A 73 -2.70 -7.32 1.79
CA VAL A 73 -4.09 -7.17 1.38
C VAL A 73 -4.60 -8.47 0.78
N THR A 74 -5.83 -8.82 1.11
CA THR A 74 -6.56 -9.93 0.50
C THR A 74 -7.84 -9.41 -0.12
N VAL A 75 -8.04 -9.68 -1.41
CA VAL A 75 -9.29 -9.42 -2.14
C VAL A 75 -9.98 -10.76 -2.36
N ARG A 76 -11.19 -10.93 -1.83
CA ARG A 76 -11.97 -12.17 -1.92
C ARG A 76 -13.20 -11.98 -2.79
N LEU A 77 -13.42 -12.92 -3.70
CA LEU A 77 -14.62 -12.99 -4.52
C LEU A 77 -15.72 -13.79 -3.82
N GLU A 78 -16.97 -13.61 -4.25
CA GLU A 78 -18.13 -14.32 -3.69
C GLU A 78 -18.07 -15.86 -3.83
N ASN A 79 -17.29 -16.38 -4.78
CA ASN A 79 -17.06 -17.81 -4.95
C ASN A 79 -15.90 -18.36 -4.09
N GLY A 80 -15.30 -17.53 -3.24
CA GLY A 80 -14.20 -17.90 -2.33
C GLY A 80 -12.79 -17.77 -2.91
N VAL A 81 -12.63 -17.52 -4.23
CA VAL A 81 -11.32 -17.23 -4.81
C VAL A 81 -10.75 -15.95 -4.18
N SER A 82 -9.47 -15.98 -3.84
CA SER A 82 -8.81 -14.86 -3.16
C SER A 82 -7.49 -14.48 -3.84
N PHE A 83 -7.25 -13.19 -3.95
CA PHE A 83 -6.02 -12.59 -4.48
C PHE A 83 -5.30 -11.83 -3.39
N HIS A 84 -3.98 -11.94 -3.36
CA HIS A 84 -3.18 -11.38 -2.27
C HIS A 84 -2.21 -10.33 -2.79
N GLY A 85 -1.86 -9.36 -1.95
CA GLY A 85 -0.97 -8.23 -2.22
C GLY A 85 -0.15 -7.92 -0.96
N ALA A 86 1.13 -7.56 -1.06
CA ALA A 86 1.97 -7.27 0.11
C ALA A 86 3.22 -6.46 -0.26
N THR A 87 3.35 -5.26 0.30
CA THR A 87 4.45 -4.36 -0.08
C THR A 87 5.76 -4.76 0.60
N PRO A 88 6.90 -4.79 -0.12
CA PRO A 88 8.18 -5.02 0.54
C PRO A 88 8.64 -3.83 1.40
N LEU A 89 9.61 -4.08 2.27
CA LEU A 89 10.21 -3.04 3.11
C LEU A 89 11.43 -2.41 2.41
N GLY A 90 11.40 -1.10 2.23
CA GLY A 90 12.58 -0.32 1.85
C GLY A 90 13.49 -0.04 3.05
N THR A 91 14.81 -0.01 2.84
CA THR A 91 15.79 0.33 3.88
C THR A 91 16.24 1.80 3.86
N SER A 92 15.81 2.55 2.85
CA SER A 92 16.11 3.98 2.64
C SER A 92 14.81 4.67 2.25
N ALA A 93 14.60 5.90 2.73
CA ALA A 93 13.52 6.77 2.31
C ALA A 93 14.16 8.09 1.87
N GLY A 94 14.24 8.31 0.57
CA GLY A 94 14.60 9.62 0.02
C GLY A 94 13.54 10.67 0.36
N THR A 95 13.91 11.94 0.35
CA THR A 95 12.97 13.06 0.63
C THR A 95 11.79 13.08 -0.34
N ASP A 96 12.00 12.62 -1.58
CA ASP A 96 11.00 12.61 -2.66
C ASP A 96 10.37 11.23 -2.91
N GLU A 97 10.68 10.22 -2.08
CA GLU A 97 10.15 8.87 -2.27
C GLU A 97 8.70 8.75 -1.74
N ALA A 98 7.98 7.73 -2.20
CA ALA A 98 6.67 7.41 -1.63
C ALA A 98 6.82 6.87 -0.21
N ILE A 99 5.96 7.31 0.72
CA ILE A 99 6.11 7.05 2.14
C ILE A 99 5.55 5.66 2.50
N HIS A 100 6.41 4.81 3.05
CA HIS A 100 5.97 3.62 3.78
C HIS A 100 5.35 4.07 5.11
N LEU A 101 4.03 3.98 5.24
CA LEU A 101 3.33 4.49 6.41
C LEU A 101 3.50 3.53 7.60
N VAL A 102 4.00 4.07 8.70
CA VAL A 102 4.26 3.35 9.96
C VAL A 102 3.48 3.98 11.11
N ASP A 103 3.24 3.20 12.16
CA ASP A 103 2.39 3.56 13.31
C ASP A 103 2.97 4.71 14.16
N SER A 104 4.28 4.93 14.10
CA SER A 104 4.91 6.08 14.75
C SER A 104 4.67 7.41 14.02
N THR A 105 4.21 7.36 12.76
CA THR A 105 3.75 8.55 12.02
C THR A 105 2.27 8.73 12.29
N ILE A 106 1.95 9.74 13.09
CA ILE A 106 0.61 9.97 13.64
C ILE A 106 -0.06 11.11 12.88
N GLU A 107 -1.27 10.88 12.39
CA GLU A 107 -2.10 11.94 11.83
C GLU A 107 -2.68 12.81 12.94
N LYS A 108 -3.09 14.04 12.60
CA LYS A 108 -3.75 14.94 13.55
C LYS A 108 -4.98 14.23 14.17
N CYS A 109 -5.01 14.14 15.49
CA CYS A 109 -6.08 13.48 16.25
C CYS A 109 -6.31 14.19 17.62
N PRO A 110 -7.39 13.85 18.35
CA PRO A 110 -7.70 14.49 19.64
C PRO A 110 -6.53 14.48 20.65
N ALA A 111 -5.76 13.39 20.71
CA ALA A 111 -4.60 13.28 21.58
C ALA A 111 -3.49 14.30 21.23
N THR A 112 -3.24 14.54 19.93
CA THR A 112 -2.25 15.52 19.47
C THR A 112 -2.67 16.97 19.77
N GLU A 113 -3.97 17.23 19.84
CA GLU A 113 -4.51 18.56 20.20
C GLU A 113 -4.55 18.77 21.71
N LYS A 114 -4.89 17.72 22.47
CA LYS A 114 -5.03 17.77 23.93
C LYS A 114 -3.69 17.79 24.66
N TYR A 115 -2.68 17.11 24.11
CA TYR A 115 -1.36 16.97 24.72
C TYR A 115 -0.22 17.36 23.75
N PRO A 116 -0.23 18.57 23.17
CA PRO A 116 0.75 18.99 22.18
C PRO A 116 2.19 18.96 22.73
N GLU A 117 2.37 19.03 24.04
CA GLU A 117 3.68 18.95 24.68
C GLU A 117 4.37 17.59 24.48
N LEU A 118 3.61 16.52 24.20
CA LEU A 118 4.12 15.15 24.02
C LEU A 118 4.55 14.82 22.59
N PHE A 119 4.29 15.70 21.62
CA PHE A 119 4.51 15.42 20.21
C PHE A 119 5.48 16.42 19.55
N ASP A 120 6.32 15.91 18.67
CA ASP A 120 7.03 16.70 17.65
C ASP A 120 6.17 16.76 16.39
N PHE A 121 6.06 17.95 15.80
CA PHE A 121 5.33 18.18 14.57
C PHE A 121 6.28 18.18 13.37
N ASP A 122 6.01 17.32 12.39
CA ASP A 122 6.65 17.30 11.08
C ASP A 122 5.87 18.24 10.14
N ALA A 123 6.45 19.40 9.85
CA ALA A 123 5.83 20.41 9.00
C ALA A 123 5.70 19.99 7.53
N ASP A 124 6.59 19.13 7.04
CA ASP A 124 6.63 18.72 5.64
C ASP A 124 5.47 17.76 5.33
N ASN A 125 5.25 16.79 6.22
CA ASN A 125 4.19 15.78 6.05
C ASN A 125 2.92 16.11 6.84
N LYS A 126 2.93 17.18 7.64
CA LYS A 126 1.87 17.60 8.57
C LYS A 126 1.41 16.45 9.47
N THR A 127 2.39 15.74 10.04
CA THR A 127 2.17 14.60 10.94
C THR A 127 2.86 14.84 12.28
N TYR A 128 2.58 13.98 13.23
CA TYR A 128 3.10 14.03 14.59
C TYR A 128 3.91 12.77 14.87
N LYS A 129 4.90 12.90 15.74
CA LYS A 129 5.58 11.78 16.37
C LYS A 129 5.69 12.05 17.85
N PHE A 130 5.63 11.01 18.68
CA PHE A 130 5.94 11.21 20.08
C PHE A 130 7.39 11.68 20.24
N LYS A 131 7.60 12.64 21.13
CA LYS A 131 8.94 13.10 21.51
C LYS A 131 9.74 11.97 22.12
N LYS A 132 11.06 11.99 21.92
CA LYS A 132 11.96 10.93 22.40
C LYS A 132 12.00 10.82 23.93
N GLU A 133 11.68 11.90 24.63
CA GLU A 133 11.69 11.98 26.09
C GLU A 133 10.40 11.47 26.74
N VAL A 134 9.34 11.23 25.95
CA VAL A 134 8.08 10.70 26.45
C VAL A 134 8.30 9.26 26.91
N THR A 135 7.77 8.93 28.10
CA THR A 135 7.85 7.58 28.67
C THR A 135 6.45 7.03 28.92
N SER A 136 6.38 5.70 29.09
CA SER A 136 5.13 5.03 29.44
C SER A 136 4.51 5.58 30.74
N ASP A 137 5.32 6.00 31.72
CA ASP A 137 4.83 6.59 32.97
C ASP A 137 4.19 7.96 32.75
N VAL A 138 4.78 8.80 31.88
CA VAL A 138 4.21 10.11 31.51
C VAL A 138 2.85 9.93 30.84
N VAL A 139 2.73 8.96 29.93
CA VAL A 139 1.48 8.66 29.24
C VAL A 139 0.43 8.09 30.20
N ALA A 140 0.80 7.11 31.03
CA ALA A 140 -0.10 6.50 32.01
C ALA A 140 -0.62 7.52 33.04
N GLY A 141 0.21 8.48 33.46
CA GLY A 141 -0.17 9.54 34.38
C GLY A 141 -1.20 10.54 33.83
N LYS A 142 -1.46 10.54 32.51
CA LYS A 142 -2.55 11.35 31.92
C LYS A 142 -3.93 10.71 32.10
N HIS A 143 -4.00 9.43 32.48
CA HIS A 143 -5.24 8.68 32.66
C HIS A 143 -6.19 8.76 31.45
N ASP A 144 -5.62 8.73 30.25
CA ASP A 144 -6.33 8.84 28.98
C ASP A 144 -6.12 7.55 28.18
N GLU A 145 -7.22 6.82 27.95
CA GLU A 145 -7.19 5.52 27.26
C GLU A 145 -6.82 5.65 25.78
N GLU A 146 -7.29 6.71 25.10
CA GLU A 146 -6.99 6.95 23.69
C GLU A 146 -5.50 7.28 23.50
N LEU A 147 -4.94 8.11 24.38
CA LEU A 147 -3.50 8.42 24.37
C LEU A 147 -2.66 7.17 24.67
N SER A 148 -3.11 6.35 25.64
CA SER A 148 -2.41 5.12 26.03
C SER A 148 -2.40 4.10 24.90
N GLU A 149 -3.51 3.95 24.18
CA GLU A 149 -3.61 3.08 23.01
C GLU A 149 -2.75 3.61 21.85
N LEU A 150 -2.81 4.90 21.57
CA LEU A 150 -1.98 5.55 20.55
C LEU A 150 -0.49 5.36 20.83
N TRP A 151 -0.06 5.53 22.09
CA TRP A 151 1.31 5.28 22.54
C TRP A 151 1.72 3.83 22.34
N ARG A 152 0.91 2.89 22.83
CA ARG A 152 1.16 1.45 22.70
C ARG A 152 1.36 1.06 21.24
N ARG A 153 0.47 1.55 20.37
CA ARG A 153 0.51 1.29 18.93
C ARG A 153 1.74 1.90 18.26
N ALA A 154 2.02 3.17 18.54
CA ALA A 154 3.15 3.90 17.98
C ALA A 154 4.53 3.33 18.36
N LEU A 155 4.61 2.52 19.42
CA LEU A 155 5.86 1.86 19.85
C LEU A 155 6.02 0.42 19.33
N ARG A 156 4.98 -0.20 18.77
CA ARG A 156 5.06 -1.58 18.25
C ARG A 156 6.17 -1.69 17.20
N TYR A 157 6.93 -2.79 17.28
CA TYR A 157 8.08 -3.06 16.40
C TYR A 157 9.11 -1.91 16.34
N GLY A 158 9.33 -1.21 17.47
CA GLY A 158 10.23 -0.05 17.51
C GLY A 158 9.69 1.13 16.70
N GLY A 159 8.37 1.29 16.67
CA GLY A 159 7.65 2.31 15.91
C GLY A 159 7.51 2.04 14.41
N LYS A 160 7.76 0.80 14.00
CA LYS A 160 7.65 0.34 12.61
C LYS A 160 6.46 -0.59 12.38
N GLY A 161 5.53 -0.67 13.32
CA GLY A 161 4.19 -1.21 13.06
C GLY A 161 3.52 -0.49 11.90
N CYS A 162 2.52 -1.08 11.27
CA CYS A 162 1.79 -0.45 10.15
C CYS A 162 0.27 -0.69 10.22
N LEU A 163 -0.29 -0.85 11.43
CA LEU A 163 -1.73 -0.97 11.61
C LEU A 163 -2.49 0.26 11.08
N ASN A 164 -1.90 1.47 11.12
CA ASN A 164 -2.54 2.67 10.54
C ASN A 164 -2.77 2.50 9.04
N ALA A 165 -1.80 1.94 8.33
CA ALA A 165 -1.92 1.66 6.91
C ALA A 165 -2.88 0.49 6.62
N VAL A 166 -2.90 -0.53 7.49
CA VAL A 166 -3.91 -1.62 7.44
C VAL A 166 -5.32 -1.06 7.56
N GLU A 167 -5.57 -0.20 8.55
CA GLU A 167 -6.87 0.43 8.74
C GLU A 167 -7.27 1.34 7.57
N ASN A 168 -6.32 2.02 6.93
CA ASN A 168 -6.61 2.80 5.73
C ASN A 168 -7.15 1.92 4.60
N VAL A 169 -6.64 0.68 4.45
CA VAL A 169 -7.19 -0.26 3.46
C VAL A 169 -8.66 -0.55 3.78
N GLU A 170 -8.96 -0.95 5.01
CA GLU A 170 -10.31 -1.39 5.40
C GLU A 170 -11.33 -0.23 5.42
N LYS A 171 -10.93 0.94 5.94
CA LYS A 171 -11.82 2.09 6.11
C LYS A 171 -12.01 2.91 4.83
N HIS A 172 -10.98 3.01 3.99
CA HIS A 172 -11.00 3.94 2.85
C HIS A 172 -10.92 3.23 1.50
N ILE A 173 -10.05 2.23 1.33
CA ILE A 173 -9.86 1.57 0.03
C ILE A 173 -10.95 0.52 -0.23
N ALA A 174 -11.27 -0.33 0.75
CA ALA A 174 -12.24 -1.41 0.60
C ALA A 174 -13.62 -0.94 0.09
N PRO A 175 -14.20 0.18 0.58
CA PRO A 175 -15.48 0.69 0.08
C PRO A 175 -15.48 1.05 -1.42
N LEU A 176 -14.31 1.26 -2.04
CA LEU A 176 -14.23 1.52 -3.48
C LEU A 176 -14.47 0.26 -4.33
N PHE A 177 -14.29 -0.94 -3.78
CA PHE A 177 -14.24 -2.18 -4.55
C PHE A 177 -15.22 -3.24 -4.08
N VAL A 178 -15.55 -3.29 -2.79
CA VAL A 178 -16.52 -4.26 -2.26
C VAL A 178 -17.89 -4.08 -2.93
N GLY A 179 -18.47 -5.20 -3.37
CA GLY A 179 -19.75 -5.24 -4.09
C GLY A 179 -19.67 -5.01 -5.59
N LYS A 180 -18.54 -4.49 -6.10
CA LYS A 180 -18.32 -4.33 -7.55
C LYS A 180 -18.15 -5.69 -8.23
N THR A 181 -18.70 -5.79 -9.42
CA THR A 181 -18.44 -6.87 -10.38
C THR A 181 -17.03 -6.78 -10.95
N LEU A 182 -16.51 -7.87 -11.54
CA LEU A 182 -15.19 -7.87 -12.17
C LEU A 182 -15.12 -6.89 -13.34
N GLY A 183 -16.24 -6.66 -14.05
CA GLY A 183 -16.36 -5.63 -15.08
C GLY A 183 -16.20 -4.21 -14.52
N GLU A 184 -16.83 -3.90 -13.39
CA GLU A 184 -16.79 -2.58 -12.74
C GLU A 184 -15.45 -2.23 -12.09
N VAL A 185 -14.57 -3.22 -11.85
CA VAL A 185 -13.21 -2.97 -11.34
C VAL A 185 -12.36 -2.21 -12.35
N GLY A 186 -12.60 -2.39 -13.65
CA GLY A 186 -11.82 -1.77 -14.72
C GLY A 186 -10.46 -2.42 -14.98
N SER A 187 -9.55 -1.69 -15.61
CA SER A 187 -8.15 -2.10 -15.84
C SER A 187 -7.28 -1.86 -14.61
N LEU A 188 -6.04 -2.36 -14.62
CA LEU A 188 -5.06 -2.05 -13.57
C LEU A 188 -4.78 -0.53 -13.47
N VAL A 189 -4.81 0.18 -14.60
CA VAL A 189 -4.68 1.64 -14.62
C VAL A 189 -5.87 2.31 -13.92
N ASP A 190 -7.09 1.83 -14.15
CA ASP A 190 -8.29 2.37 -13.51
C ASP A 190 -8.28 2.13 -12.00
N VAL A 191 -7.75 0.99 -11.55
CA VAL A 191 -7.52 0.69 -10.14
C VAL A 191 -6.54 1.70 -9.54
N ASP A 192 -5.36 1.87 -10.14
CA ASP A 192 -4.34 2.79 -9.63
C ASP A 192 -4.83 4.24 -9.60
N LYS A 193 -5.58 4.67 -10.63
CA LYS A 193 -6.25 6.00 -10.64
C LYS A 193 -7.21 6.18 -9.48
N GLN A 194 -8.06 5.18 -9.20
CA GLN A 194 -8.98 5.23 -8.06
C GLN A 194 -8.23 5.34 -6.72
N LEU A 195 -7.12 4.62 -6.56
CA LEU A 195 -6.28 4.68 -5.37
C LEU A 195 -5.58 6.06 -5.21
N LEU A 196 -5.06 6.63 -6.29
CA LEU A 196 -4.43 7.96 -6.27
C LEU A 196 -5.46 9.09 -6.04
N ALA A 197 -6.65 8.97 -6.63
CA ALA A 197 -7.74 9.91 -6.38
C ALA A 197 -8.18 9.88 -4.91
N LEU A 198 -8.24 8.70 -4.29
CA LEU A 198 -8.52 8.54 -2.87
C LEU A 198 -7.41 9.12 -1.99
N GLU A 199 -6.13 8.91 -2.36
CA GLU A 199 -4.98 9.52 -1.68
C GLU A 199 -5.09 11.05 -1.66
N ARG A 200 -5.42 11.66 -2.81
CA ARG A 200 -5.67 13.11 -2.92
C ARG A 200 -6.83 13.53 -2.03
N LYS A 201 -7.97 12.84 -2.12
CA LYS A 201 -9.17 13.15 -1.33
C LYS A 201 -8.84 13.18 0.17
N LEU A 202 -8.13 12.17 0.65
CA LEU A 202 -7.75 12.06 2.05
C LEU A 202 -6.74 13.14 2.46
N ALA A 203 -5.85 13.55 1.56
CA ALA A 203 -4.96 14.68 1.81
C ALA A 203 -5.73 16.01 1.99
N VAL A 204 -6.81 16.21 1.24
CA VAL A 204 -7.70 17.37 1.39
C VAL A 204 -8.44 17.33 2.72
N GLU A 205 -9.04 16.19 3.06
CA GLU A 205 -9.75 15.99 4.33
C GLU A 205 -8.83 16.21 5.55
N ARG A 206 -7.55 15.85 5.43
CA ARG A 206 -6.53 16.06 6.48
C ARG A 206 -5.92 17.47 6.49
N GLY A 207 -6.38 18.39 5.62
CA GLY A 207 -5.85 19.74 5.51
C GLY A 207 -4.40 19.80 4.98
N LYS A 208 -3.94 18.74 4.33
CA LYS A 208 -2.60 18.66 3.74
C LYS A 208 -2.54 19.30 2.37
N LEU A 209 -3.64 19.26 1.63
CA LEU A 209 -3.80 19.82 0.30
C LEU A 209 -5.07 20.71 0.25
N PRO A 210 -5.01 21.94 -0.29
CA PRO A 210 -6.22 22.73 -0.56
C PRO A 210 -7.12 22.08 -1.63
N GLU A 211 -8.44 22.27 -1.54
CA GLU A 211 -9.39 21.73 -2.55
C GLU A 211 -9.09 22.22 -3.97
N ASN A 212 -8.68 23.48 -4.09
CA ASN A 212 -8.34 24.17 -5.34
C ASN A 212 -6.82 24.19 -5.63
N ALA A 213 -6.06 23.24 -5.07
CA ALA A 213 -4.62 23.16 -5.31
C ALA A 213 -4.28 23.02 -6.80
N GLU A 214 -3.15 23.58 -7.23
CA GLU A 214 -2.67 23.47 -8.62
C GLU A 214 -2.35 22.02 -8.99
N LYS A 215 -2.46 21.67 -10.29
CA LYS A 215 -2.26 20.28 -10.78
C LYS A 215 -0.96 19.66 -10.26
N ASP A 216 0.15 20.40 -10.31
CA ASP A 216 1.46 19.90 -9.86
C ASP A 216 1.51 19.60 -8.35
N GLN A 217 0.80 20.38 -7.52
CA GLN A 217 0.69 20.13 -6.08
C GLN A 217 -0.13 18.88 -5.80
N GLN A 218 -1.20 18.67 -6.56
CA GLN A 218 -2.02 17.47 -6.46
C GLN A 218 -1.19 16.23 -6.85
N ILE A 219 -0.43 16.30 -7.94
CA ILE A 219 0.49 15.25 -8.40
C ILE A 219 1.52 14.93 -7.32
N ALA A 220 2.18 15.95 -6.76
CA ALA A 220 3.20 15.76 -5.73
C ALA A 220 2.65 15.02 -4.50
N VAL A 221 1.47 15.41 -4.02
CA VAL A 221 0.82 14.73 -2.88
C VAL A 221 0.45 13.28 -3.22
N MET A 222 -0.13 13.03 -4.39
CA MET A 222 -0.45 11.67 -4.85
C MET A 222 0.79 10.79 -5.00
N GLN A 223 1.90 11.34 -5.48
CA GLN A 223 3.17 10.61 -5.64
C GLN A 223 3.76 10.18 -4.30
N ARG A 224 3.64 11.04 -3.28
CA ARG A 224 4.13 10.80 -1.92
C ARG A 224 3.37 9.67 -1.20
N LYS A 225 2.08 9.45 -1.50
CA LYS A 225 1.28 8.36 -0.91
C LYS A 225 1.32 8.37 0.62
N ALA A 226 1.40 9.56 1.21
CA ALA A 226 1.64 9.77 2.63
C ALA A 226 0.39 9.53 3.47
N ASN A 227 -0.80 9.59 2.89
CA ASN A 227 -2.06 9.58 3.62
C ASN A 227 -2.61 8.16 3.79
N LEU A 228 -2.84 7.46 2.69
CA LEU A 228 -3.19 6.03 2.70
C LEU A 228 -1.98 5.18 3.08
N GLY A 229 -0.79 5.60 2.68
CA GLY A 229 0.45 4.85 2.79
C GLY A 229 0.79 4.11 1.50
N MET A 230 2.03 4.25 1.03
CA MET A 230 2.52 3.54 -0.16
C MET A 230 2.33 2.02 -0.01
N ASN A 231 2.58 1.50 1.18
CA ASN A 231 2.39 0.09 1.55
C ASN A 231 0.92 -0.37 1.48
N ALA A 232 -0.06 0.49 1.76
CA ALA A 232 -1.47 0.18 1.52
C ALA A 232 -1.79 0.18 0.02
N ILE A 233 -1.42 1.26 -0.68
CA ILE A 233 -1.74 1.44 -2.11
C ILE A 233 -1.13 0.34 -2.97
N LEU A 234 0.18 0.06 -2.83
CA LEU A 234 0.87 -0.94 -3.64
C LEU A 234 0.34 -2.36 -3.35
N SER A 235 0.02 -2.67 -2.09
CA SER A 235 -0.56 -3.97 -1.74
C SER A 235 -1.94 -4.16 -2.35
N CYS A 236 -2.80 -3.13 -2.32
CA CYS A 236 -4.10 -3.15 -2.99
C CYS A 236 -3.96 -3.28 -4.50
N SER A 237 -3.10 -2.46 -5.13
CA SER A 237 -2.82 -2.49 -6.56
C SER A 237 -2.37 -3.87 -7.03
N LEU A 238 -1.47 -4.54 -6.27
CA LEU A 238 -0.99 -5.87 -6.62
C LEU A 238 -2.05 -6.97 -6.43
N ALA A 239 -2.87 -6.89 -5.38
CA ALA A 239 -3.96 -7.84 -5.18
C ALA A 239 -5.02 -7.72 -6.28
N LEU A 240 -5.43 -6.48 -6.61
CA LEU A 240 -6.39 -6.19 -7.66
C LEU A 240 -5.83 -6.45 -9.07
N GLY A 241 -4.55 -6.18 -9.31
CA GLY A 241 -3.89 -6.52 -10.57
C GLY A 241 -3.88 -8.01 -10.85
N ARG A 242 -3.69 -8.85 -9.82
CA ARG A 242 -3.83 -10.31 -9.96
C ARG A 242 -5.26 -10.74 -10.24
N LEU A 243 -6.25 -10.07 -9.65
CA LEU A 243 -7.66 -10.26 -9.98
C LEU A 243 -7.93 -9.91 -11.44
N VAL A 244 -7.45 -8.75 -11.92
CA VAL A 244 -7.60 -8.32 -13.31
C VAL A 244 -6.94 -9.31 -14.28
N ALA A 245 -5.74 -9.79 -13.97
CA ALA A 245 -5.06 -10.83 -14.75
C ALA A 245 -5.89 -12.12 -14.84
N ALA A 246 -6.47 -12.55 -13.71
CA ALA A 246 -7.32 -13.73 -13.66
C ALA A 246 -8.64 -13.54 -14.41
N ARG A 247 -9.24 -12.35 -14.37
CA ARG A 247 -10.42 -12.02 -15.20
C ARG A 247 -10.09 -12.13 -16.69
N GLU A 248 -8.91 -11.70 -17.11
CA GLU A 248 -8.50 -11.66 -18.52
C GLU A 248 -7.85 -12.97 -19.02
N GLY A 249 -7.60 -13.93 -18.13
CA GLY A 249 -6.97 -15.20 -18.48
C GLY A 249 -5.50 -15.08 -18.89
N VAL A 250 -4.85 -14.01 -18.45
CA VAL A 250 -3.43 -13.67 -18.70
C VAL A 250 -2.65 -13.69 -17.40
N GLU A 251 -1.32 -13.61 -17.47
CA GLU A 251 -0.50 -13.41 -16.27
C GLU A 251 -0.41 -11.90 -15.96
N LEU A 252 -0.34 -11.53 -14.67
CA LEU A 252 -0.06 -10.14 -14.28
C LEU A 252 1.19 -9.57 -14.99
N PRO A 253 2.30 -10.34 -15.12
CA PRO A 253 3.40 -10.01 -16.02
C PRO A 253 3.03 -9.52 -17.42
N ASP A 254 2.06 -10.15 -18.07
CA ASP A 254 1.68 -9.80 -19.44
C ASP A 254 1.02 -8.43 -19.48
N ILE A 255 0.16 -8.12 -18.49
CA ILE A 255 -0.46 -6.80 -18.32
C ILE A 255 0.63 -5.74 -18.12
N LEU A 256 1.58 -5.98 -17.21
CA LEU A 256 2.64 -5.03 -16.91
C LEU A 256 3.54 -4.75 -18.14
N ARG A 257 3.88 -5.78 -18.91
CA ARG A 257 4.67 -5.64 -20.15
C ARG A 257 3.93 -4.85 -21.23
N GLN A 258 2.62 -5.07 -21.38
CA GLN A 258 1.82 -4.31 -22.35
C GLN A 258 1.76 -2.82 -21.99
N MET A 259 1.78 -2.51 -20.69
CA MET A 259 1.81 -1.14 -20.18
C MET A 259 3.19 -0.48 -20.30
N GLU A 260 4.28 -1.26 -20.32
CA GLU A 260 5.64 -0.73 -20.39
C GLU A 260 5.84 0.15 -21.64
N GLY A 261 6.37 1.36 -21.45
CA GLY A 261 6.55 2.35 -22.52
C GLY A 261 5.28 3.09 -22.97
N ASN A 262 4.09 2.68 -22.50
CA ASN A 262 2.79 3.22 -22.93
C ASN A 262 1.99 3.90 -21.79
N ILE A 263 2.59 4.08 -20.60
CA ILE A 263 1.89 4.72 -19.48
C ILE A 263 1.79 6.23 -19.73
N ASP A 264 0.58 6.69 -20.02
CA ASP A 264 0.24 8.11 -20.01
C ASP A 264 0.20 8.61 -18.56
N ARG A 265 1.27 9.29 -18.15
CA ARG A 265 1.39 9.88 -16.82
C ARG A 265 0.39 10.98 -16.57
N ASP A 266 0.06 11.77 -17.60
CA ASP A 266 -0.91 12.85 -17.46
C ASP A 266 -2.31 12.28 -17.22
N ALA A 267 -2.67 11.21 -17.91
CA ALA A 267 -3.91 10.49 -17.66
C ALA A 267 -3.90 9.78 -16.30
N LEU A 268 -2.78 9.21 -15.85
CA LEU A 268 -2.67 8.52 -14.56
C LEU A 268 -2.91 9.47 -13.38
N TYR A 269 -2.45 10.71 -13.50
CA TYR A 269 -2.66 11.74 -12.49
C TYR A 269 -3.79 12.73 -12.85
N SER A 270 -4.60 12.44 -13.87
CA SER A 270 -5.77 13.27 -14.17
C SER A 270 -6.83 13.05 -13.10
N VAL A 271 -7.37 14.16 -12.61
CA VAL A 271 -8.23 14.21 -11.42
C VAL A 271 -9.70 14.15 -11.82
N ASP A 272 -9.97 14.39 -13.10
CA ASP A 272 -11.26 14.24 -13.74
C ASP A 272 -11.11 13.14 -14.79
N GLY A 273 -12.11 12.27 -14.95
CA GLY A 273 -12.15 11.22 -15.97
C GLY A 273 -12.27 11.76 -17.41
N LYS A 274 -11.42 12.71 -17.78
CA LYS A 274 -11.20 13.26 -19.11
C LYS A 274 -9.73 13.13 -19.50
#